data_AF-A0A7V3ER54-F1
#
_entry.id   AF-A0A7V3ER54-F1
#
_cell.length_a   1.000
_cell.length_b   1.000
_cell.length_c   1.000
_cell.angle_alpha   90.00
_cell.angle_beta   90.00
_cell.angle_gamma   90.00
#
_symmetry.space_group_name_H-M   'P 1'
#
loop_
_entity.id
_entity.type
_entity.pdbx_description
1 polymer ?
#
loop_
_entity_poly.entity_id
_entity_poly.type
_entity_poly.pdbx_seq_one_letter_code
_entity_poly.pdbx_strand_id
1 'polypeptide(L)'
;MARALESNREDLRAWQEVSALAEELNTIQELARETDDPSLVGEYSSRLDRLVALIRDFRLKLLLSKPHDESNAIVTLHAGAGGTESC
;
A
#
# COMPACT_ATOMS: atom_id res chain seq x y z
N MET A 1 -22.16 12.69 -7.63
CA MET A 1 -21.21 13.24 -8.61
C MET A 1 -19.99 13.87 -7.92
N ALA A 2 -20.14 14.81 -6.97
CA ALA A 2 -19.02 15.45 -6.26
C ALA A 2 -18.15 14.47 -5.42
N ARG A 3 -18.75 13.53 -4.68
CA ARG A 3 -18.02 12.59 -3.80
C ARG A 3 -17.10 11.63 -4.56
N ALA A 4 -17.52 11.14 -5.73
CA ALA A 4 -16.69 10.27 -6.58
C ALA A 4 -15.52 11.03 -7.20
N LEU A 5 -15.73 12.30 -7.57
CA LEU A 5 -14.68 13.18 -8.10
C LEU A 5 -13.61 13.46 -7.03
N GLU A 6 -14.03 13.67 -5.78
CA GLU A 6 -13.08 13.87 -4.68
C GLU A 6 -12.27 12.60 -4.41
N SER A 7 -12.91 11.44 -4.34
CA SER A 7 -12.22 10.15 -4.17
C SER A 7 -11.16 9.91 -5.25
N ASN A 8 -11.51 10.12 -6.52
CA ASN A 8 -10.57 9.96 -7.63
C ASN A 8 -9.38 10.93 -7.56
N ARG A 9 -9.59 12.14 -7.02
CA ARG A 9 -8.50 13.12 -6.82
C ARG A 9 -7.59 12.70 -5.68
N GLU A 10 -8.14 12.14 -4.60
CA GLU A 10 -7.34 11.57 -3.51
C GLU A 10 -6.48 10.40 -4.00
N ASP A 11 -7.06 9.49 -4.79
CA ASP A 11 -6.32 8.35 -5.36
C ASP A 11 -5.20 8.81 -6.29
N LEU A 12 -5.47 9.84 -7.12
CA LEU A 12 -4.44 10.43 -7.98
C LEU A 12 -3.30 11.06 -7.18
N ARG A 13 -3.61 11.78 -6.08
CA ARG A 13 -2.60 12.37 -5.20
C ARG A 13 -1.74 11.30 -4.53
N ALA A 14 -2.37 10.24 -4.03
CA ALA A 14 -1.66 9.12 -3.42
C ALA A 14 -0.71 8.45 -4.44
N TRP A 15 -1.16 8.25 -5.67
CA TRP A 15 -0.32 7.71 -6.74
C TRP A 15 0.86 8.63 -7.09
N GLN A 16 0.64 9.94 -7.12
CA GLN A 16 1.70 10.93 -7.34
C GLN A 16 2.77 10.89 -6.23
N GLU A 17 2.36 10.73 -4.97
CA GLU A 17 3.32 10.59 -3.85
C GLU A 17 4.15 9.31 -3.98
N VAL A 18 3.52 8.18 -4.30
CA VAL A 18 4.22 6.90 -4.55
C VAL A 18 5.23 7.04 -5.69
N SER A 19 4.84 7.70 -6.78
CA SER A 19 5.70 7.88 -7.96
C SER A 19 6.90 8.77 -7.65
N ALA A 20 6.67 9.90 -6.97
CA ALA A 20 7.72 10.82 -6.57
C ALA A 20 8.74 10.17 -5.62
N LEU A 21 8.27 9.38 -4.64
CA LEU A 21 9.17 8.71 -3.70
C LEU A 21 9.98 7.60 -4.37
N ALA A 22 9.43 6.92 -5.38
CA ALA A 22 10.16 5.93 -6.17
C ALA A 22 11.25 6.59 -7.04
N GLU A 23 10.96 7.74 -7.66
CA GLU A 23 11.97 8.52 -8.39
C GLU A 23 13.10 8.99 -7.46
N GLU A 24 12.75 9.48 -6.27
CA GLU A 24 13.73 9.90 -5.27
C GLU A 24 14.63 8.74 -4.81
N LEU A 25 14.08 7.55 -4.60
CA LEU A 25 14.86 6.36 -4.29
C LEU A 25 15.84 6.01 -5.41
N ASN A 26 15.43 6.13 -6.68
CA ASN A 26 16.34 5.92 -7.81
C ASN A 26 17.50 6.92 -7.77
N THR A 27 17.23 8.21 -7.51
CA THR A 27 18.26 9.24 -7.38
C THR A 27 19.23 8.92 -6.23
N ILE A 28 18.74 8.50 -5.06
CA ILE A 28 19.59 8.13 -3.92
C ILE A 28 20.44 6.91 -4.26
N GLN A 29 19.87 5.92 -4.96
CA GLN A 29 20.61 4.73 -5.38
C GLN A 29 21.72 5.06 -6.37
N GLU A 30 21.48 5.98 -7.30
CA GLU A 30 22.51 6.48 -8.23
C GLU A 30 23.63 7.19 -7.47
N LEU A 31 23.30 8.12 -6.58
CA LEU A 31 24.27 8.83 -5.74
C LEU A 31 25.09 7.88 -4.86
N ALA A 32 24.46 6.88 -4.25
CA ALA A 32 25.13 5.90 -3.39
C ALA A 32 26.16 5.07 -4.17
N ARG A 33 25.89 4.76 -5.43
CA ARG A 33 26.83 4.04 -6.31
C ARG A 33 28.04 4.88 -6.70
N GLU A 34 27.90 6.20 -6.73
CA GLU A 34 28.98 7.12 -7.13
C GLU A 34 29.86 7.57 -5.97
N THR A 35 29.31 7.67 -4.76
CA THR A 35 29.94 8.35 -3.62
C THR A 35 30.50 7.43 -2.54
N ASP A 36 30.16 6.14 -2.56
CA ASP A 36 30.51 5.15 -1.52
C ASP A 36 30.15 5.62 -0.10
N ASP A 37 29.12 6.47 0.03
CA ASP A 37 28.66 7.06 1.28
C ASP A 37 27.64 6.13 1.98
N PRO A 38 27.98 5.55 3.15
CA PRO A 38 27.09 4.65 3.88
C PRO A 38 25.83 5.35 4.42
N SER A 39 25.84 6.67 4.58
CA SER A 39 24.67 7.41 5.08
C SER A 39 23.50 7.37 4.07
N LEU A 40 23.81 7.31 2.77
CA LEU A 40 22.82 7.18 1.70
C LEU A 40 22.09 5.84 1.75
N VAL A 41 22.75 4.77 2.21
CA VAL A 41 22.12 3.45 2.40
C VAL A 41 21.06 3.52 3.50
N GLY A 42 21.37 4.20 4.60
CA GLY A 42 20.41 4.42 5.70
C GLY A 42 19.22 5.26 5.26
N GLU A 43 19.46 6.34 4.52
CA GLU A 43 18.40 7.17 3.95
C GLU A 43 17.52 6.39 2.97
N TYR A 44 18.14 5.62 2.05
CA TYR A 44 17.44 4.78 1.09
C TYR A 44 16.52 3.78 1.79
N SER A 45 17.01 3.07 2.82
CA SER A 45 16.22 2.10 3.57
C SER A 45 14.99 2.73 4.22
N SER A 46 15.15 3.89 4.87
CA SER A 46 14.05 4.61 5.53
C SER A 46 12.97 5.05 4.52
N ARG A 47 13.40 5.56 3.37
CA ARG A 47 12.47 5.98 2.30
C ARG A 47 11.81 4.79 1.61
N LEU A 48 12.51 3.67 1.47
CA LEU A 48 11.95 2.42 0.94
C LEU A 48 10.86 1.88 1.87
N ASP A 49 11.09 1.87 3.19
CA ASP A 49 10.08 1.46 4.17
C ASP A 49 8.82 2.34 4.08
N ARG A 50 9.01 3.65 3.89
CA ARG A 50 7.90 4.58 3.65
C ARG A 50 7.16 4.26 2.34
N LEU A 51 7.88 3.99 1.25
CA LEU A 51 7.27 3.63 -0.04
C LEU A 51 6.42 2.36 0.09
N VAL A 52 6.95 1.33 0.77
CA VAL A 52 6.24 0.07 1.01
C VAL A 52 4.96 0.30 1.81
N ALA A 53 5.02 1.12 2.86
CA ALA A 53 3.83 1.48 3.65
C ALA A 53 2.77 2.19 2.80
N LEU A 54 3.17 3.20 2.02
CA LEU A 54 2.25 3.94 1.15
C LEU A 54 1.58 3.04 0.11
N ILE A 55 2.35 2.17 -0.55
CA ILE A 55 1.80 1.22 -1.54
C ILE A 55 0.81 0.25 -0.87
N ARG A 56 1.13 -0.25 0.33
CA ARG A 56 0.25 -1.16 1.07
C ARG A 56 -1.09 -0.50 1.39
N ASP A 57 -1.04 0.73 1.89
CA ASP A 57 -2.23 1.46 2.30
C ASP A 57 -3.07 1.90 1.09
N PHE A 58 -2.42 2.32 -0.01
CA PHE A 58 -3.07 2.61 -1.27
C PHE A 58 -3.75 1.37 -1.86
N ARG A 59 -3.06 0.22 -1.84
CA ARG A 59 -3.63 -1.06 -2.29
C ARG A 59 -4.86 -1.45 -1.48
N LEU A 60 -4.84 -1.26 -0.16
CA LEU A 60 -5.99 -1.54 0.70
C LEU A 60 -7.19 -0.67 0.33
N LYS A 61 -6.98 0.64 0.11
CA LYS A 61 -8.03 1.55 -0.39
C LYS A 61 -8.66 1.08 -1.69
N LEU A 62 -7.85 0.67 -2.67
CA LEU A 62 -8.35 0.18 -3.95
C LEU A 62 -9.18 -1.11 -3.82
N LEU A 63 -8.74 -2.02 -2.94
CA LEU A 63 -9.45 -3.27 -2.63
C LEU A 63 -10.79 -3.02 -1.94
N LEU A 64 -10.84 -2.05 -1.01
CA LEU A 64 -12.01 -1.72 -0.19
C LEU A 64 -12.92 -0.64 -0.85
N SER A 65 -13.18 -0.78 -2.14
CA SER A 65 -13.93 0.20 -2.95
C SER A 65 -15.41 -0.16 -3.19
N LYS A 66 -15.90 -1.25 -2.60
CA LYS A 66 -17.28 -1.72 -2.76
C LYS A 66 -18.22 -1.09 -1.73
N PRO A 67 -19.54 -1.03 -2.01
CA PRO A 67 -20.52 -0.33 -1.15
C PRO A 67 -20.61 -0.78 0.31
N HIS A 68 -20.12 -1.98 0.64
CA HIS A 68 -20.22 -2.57 1.97
C HIS A 68 -18.85 -2.83 2.62
N ASP A 69 -17.74 -2.36 2.04
CA ASP A 69 -16.41 -2.63 2.59
C ASP A 69 -16.15 -1.92 3.93
N GLU A 70 -16.92 -0.87 4.24
CA GLU A 70 -16.93 -0.22 5.57
C GLU A 70 -17.80 -0.96 6.62
N SER A 71 -18.58 -1.96 6.19
CA SER A 71 -19.49 -2.69 7.09
C SER A 71 -18.78 -3.82 7.83
N ASN A 72 -19.21 -4.12 9.05
CA ASN A 72 -18.72 -5.30 9.77
C ASN A 72 -19.07 -6.58 9.00
N ALA A 73 -18.08 -7.46 8.84
CA ALA A 73 -18.31 -8.77 8.22
C ALA A 73 -19.12 -9.68 9.16
N ILE A 74 -20.21 -10.26 8.65
CA ILE A 74 -20.90 -11.37 9.31
C ILE A 74 -20.32 -12.66 8.75
N VAL A 75 -19.48 -13.33 9.52
CA VAL A 75 -18.82 -14.58 9.12
C VAL A 75 -19.56 -15.75 9.76
N THR A 76 -20.13 -16.62 8.93
CA THR A 76 -20.74 -17.88 9.38
C THR A 76 -19.90 -19.05 8.88
N LEU A 77 -19.42 -19.87 9.79
CA LEU A 77 -18.68 -21.09 9.49
C LEU A 77 -19.65 -22.26 9.49
N HIS A 78 -19.80 -22.93 8.35
CA HIS A 78 -20.51 -24.20 8.26
C HIS A 78 -19.49 -25.32 8.17
N ALA A 79 -19.48 -26.22 9.15
CA ALA A 79 -18.76 -27.47 9.02
C ALA A 79 -19.31 -28.22 7.79
N GLY A 80 -18.42 -28.62 6.88
CA GLY A 80 -18.79 -29.45 5.74
C GLY A 80 -19.37 -30.78 6.21
N ALA A 81 -19.97 -31.54 5.31
CA ALA A 81 -20.49 -32.88 5.60
C ALA A 81 -19.34 -33.87 5.89
N GLY A 82 -18.73 -33.78 7.06
CA GLY A 82 -17.64 -34.62 7.54
C GLY A 82 -17.75 -34.80 9.05
N GLY A 83 -18.19 -35.99 9.47
CA GLY A 83 -18.26 -36.34 10.89
C GLY A 83 -16.88 -36.42 11.55
N THR A 84 -16.87 -36.19 12.87
CA THR A 84 -15.80 -36.39 13.89
C THR A 84 -14.39 -35.86 13.64
N GLU A 85 -14.02 -35.48 12.42
CA GLU A 85 -12.70 -34.92 12.08
C GLU A 85 -12.76 -33.46 11.60
N SER A 86 -13.96 -32.85 11.65
CA SER A 86 -14.19 -31.47 11.19
C SER A 86 -14.40 -30.44 12.32
N CYS A 87 -13.99 -30.77 13.55
CA CYS A 87 -13.92 -29.83 14.68
C CYS A 87 -12.47 -29.60 15.10
#